data_AF-A0A7C3L355-F1
#
_entry.id   AF-A0A7C3L355-F1
#
_cell.length_a   1.000
_cell.length_b   1.000
_cell.length_c   1.000
_cell.angle_alpha   90.00
_cell.angle_beta   90.00
_cell.angle_gamma   90.00
#
_symmetry.space_group_name_H-M   'P 1'
#
loop_
_entity.id
_entity.type
_entity.pdbx_description
1 polymer ?
#
loop_
_entity_poly.entity_id
_entity_poly.type
_entity_poly.pdbx_seq_one_letter_code
_entity_poly.pdbx_strand_id
1 'polypeptide(L)'
;MVRSVAGSEARGGRRRTGSEPPNHTRDRGPTQSSGRAPSPEPRCGISGGQFDPATAGFSVATRPESRMHDPIPLAPDPRDPGSRPRLPGGVVVRDSPDEVIDAMLADFYLHASSCVRTFGDFQLAISATPAGEQMLRRLMYDLSYRDFPWARTRLWVVDDLFVAREDERRRSRTILETIVSQSDLPPSQFHPMPAAGEHESVVDAANAYAGTLREVLGWREKGHDRLDYVYLPMSRGGSLAGWRGVVGNGGERLVECHQD
;
A
#
# COMPACT_ATOMS: atom_id res chain seq x y z
N MET A 1 -59.36 -12.48 -18.86
CA MET A 1 -59.16 -11.49 -19.95
C MET A 1 -58.10 -12.05 -20.88
N VAL A 2 -58.46 -12.22 -22.14
CA VAL A 2 -57.68 -12.88 -23.21
C VAL A 2 -56.74 -11.85 -23.84
N ARG A 3 -55.46 -12.20 -24.09
CA ARG A 3 -54.81 -12.14 -25.42
C ARG A 3 -53.29 -12.35 -25.36
N SER A 4 -52.86 -13.24 -26.25
CA SER A 4 -51.53 -13.47 -26.81
C SER A 4 -51.31 -12.58 -28.05
N VAL A 5 -50.06 -12.20 -28.37
CA VAL A 5 -49.41 -12.04 -29.72
C VAL A 5 -47.87 -11.92 -29.46
N ALA A 6 -47.00 -12.86 -29.84
CA ALA A 6 -46.16 -12.97 -31.08
C ALA A 6 -45.40 -11.67 -31.48
N GLY A 7 -44.18 -11.61 -32.02
CA GLY A 7 -43.21 -12.53 -32.64
C GLY A 7 -42.21 -11.71 -33.50
N SER A 8 -41.19 -12.36 -34.09
CA SER A 8 -40.30 -11.91 -35.20
C SER A 8 -39.19 -10.87 -34.91
N GLU A 9 -37.95 -10.91 -35.47
CA GLU A 9 -37.29 -11.80 -36.44
C GLU A 9 -35.78 -11.45 -36.62
N ALA A 10 -35.01 -12.44 -37.13
CA ALA A 10 -33.92 -12.40 -38.15
C ALA A 10 -32.75 -11.37 -38.04
N ARG A 11 -31.48 -11.81 -37.89
CA ARG A 11 -30.52 -12.38 -38.88
C ARG A 11 -29.91 -11.40 -39.90
N GLY A 12 -28.57 -11.47 -40.01
CA GLY A 12 -27.75 -11.05 -41.16
C GLY A 12 -26.76 -9.94 -40.78
N GLY A 13 -25.48 -9.95 -41.12
CA GLY A 13 -24.65 -10.80 -41.98
C GLY A 13 -23.23 -10.20 -42.02
N ARG A 14 -22.23 -11.06 -42.18
CA ARG A 14 -20.78 -10.77 -42.28
C ARG A 14 -20.41 -9.71 -43.33
N ARG A 15 -19.30 -8.98 -43.11
CA ARG A 15 -18.20 -8.83 -44.10
C ARG A 15 -16.83 -8.68 -43.40
N ARG A 16 -15.85 -9.43 -43.91
CA ARG A 16 -14.41 -9.36 -43.66
C ARG A 16 -13.75 -8.49 -44.74
N THR A 17 -12.77 -7.68 -44.36
CA THR A 17 -11.58 -7.23 -45.12
C THR A 17 -10.64 -6.66 -44.03
N GLY A 18 -9.37 -7.02 -43.83
CA GLY A 18 -8.33 -7.53 -44.71
C GLY A 18 -7.35 -6.40 -45.04
N SER A 19 -6.31 -6.19 -44.22
CA SER A 19 -5.01 -5.64 -44.67
C SER A 19 -3.93 -5.77 -43.58
N GLU A 20 -2.91 -6.57 -43.91
CA GLU A 20 -1.65 -6.81 -43.20
C GLU A 20 -0.69 -5.59 -43.24
N PRO A 21 0.43 -5.62 -42.48
CA PRO A 21 1.31 -4.48 -42.18
C PRO A 21 2.50 -4.39 -43.14
N PRO A 22 3.34 -3.34 -43.04
CA PRO A 22 4.71 -3.40 -43.49
C PRO A 22 5.71 -3.55 -42.32
N ASN A 23 6.59 -4.52 -42.50
CA ASN A 23 7.84 -4.76 -41.79
C ASN A 23 9.00 -4.06 -42.53
N HIS A 24 10.18 -4.08 -41.91
CA HIS A 24 11.51 -3.59 -42.35
C HIS A 24 11.79 -2.12 -41.98
N THR A 25 12.94 -1.75 -41.41
CA THR A 25 14.28 -2.30 -41.67
C THR A 25 15.23 -2.00 -40.50
N ARG A 26 16.20 -2.91 -40.35
CA ARG A 26 17.39 -2.82 -39.49
C ARG A 26 18.20 -1.56 -39.77
N ASP A 27 18.84 -1.01 -38.73
CA ASP A 27 20.22 -0.53 -38.90
C ASP A 27 21.08 -0.90 -37.68
N ARG A 28 22.17 -1.61 -37.96
CA ARG A 28 23.29 -1.91 -37.05
C ARG A 28 24.51 -1.36 -37.78
N GLY A 29 25.20 -0.43 -37.17
CA GLY A 29 26.52 0.04 -37.59
C GLY A 29 27.30 0.65 -36.44
N PRO A 30 28.65 0.61 -36.45
CA PRO A 30 29.42 0.25 -35.26
C PRO A 30 30.37 1.35 -34.74
N THR A 31 31.00 1.03 -33.60
CA THR A 31 32.31 1.51 -33.12
C THR A 31 32.49 3.00 -32.81
N GLN A 32 32.84 3.30 -31.54
CA GLN A 32 34.20 3.75 -31.23
C GLN A 32 34.48 3.71 -29.71
N SER A 33 35.51 2.91 -29.40
CA SER A 33 36.30 2.96 -28.19
C SER A 33 37.08 4.28 -28.11
N SER A 34 37.05 4.97 -26.98
CA SER A 34 38.21 5.75 -26.55
C SER A 34 38.42 5.55 -25.06
N GLY A 35 39.51 4.86 -24.73
CA GLY A 35 40.02 4.78 -23.37
C GLY A 35 40.55 6.14 -22.95
N ARG A 36 40.26 6.52 -21.71
CA ARG A 36 40.97 7.61 -21.03
C ARG A 36 41.58 7.04 -19.75
N ALA A 37 42.90 7.16 -19.70
CA ALA A 37 43.78 6.69 -18.64
C ALA A 37 43.44 7.31 -17.27
N PRO A 38 43.78 6.61 -16.17
CA PRO A 38 43.57 7.09 -14.80
C PRO A 38 44.52 8.25 -14.44
N SER A 39 43.97 9.25 -13.76
CA SER A 39 44.69 10.37 -13.15
C SER A 39 45.70 9.89 -12.09
N PRO A 40 46.85 10.57 -11.92
CA PRO A 40 47.86 10.21 -10.93
C PRO A 40 47.46 10.67 -9.52
N GLU A 41 47.63 9.78 -8.54
CA GLU A 41 47.51 10.05 -7.11
C GLU A 41 48.63 10.99 -6.61
N PRO A 42 48.35 11.88 -5.65
CA PRO A 42 49.38 12.70 -5.02
C PRO A 42 50.22 11.88 -4.03
N ARG A 43 51.50 11.70 -4.36
CA ARG A 43 52.52 11.20 -3.44
C ARG A 43 52.77 12.24 -2.34
N CYS A 44 52.35 11.93 -1.12
CA CYS A 44 52.73 12.68 0.08
C CYS A 44 54.19 12.37 0.42
N GLY A 45 55.08 13.35 0.25
CA GLY A 45 56.47 13.27 0.65
C GLY A 45 56.60 13.44 2.16
N ILE A 46 56.98 12.37 2.86
CA ILE A 46 57.43 12.47 4.25
C ILE A 46 58.94 12.76 4.20
N SER A 47 59.32 14.00 4.51
CA SER A 47 60.71 14.34 4.78
C SER A 47 61.10 13.80 6.17
N GLY A 48 62.29 13.20 6.24
CA GLY A 48 62.86 12.70 7.48
C GLY A 48 63.21 13.86 8.41
N GLY A 49 62.38 14.05 9.43
CA GLY A 49 62.72 14.81 10.63
C GLY A 49 63.39 13.89 11.64
N GLN A 50 64.65 14.20 11.97
CA GLN A 50 65.47 13.53 12.95
C GLN A 50 64.88 13.73 14.36
N PHE A 51 64.57 12.63 15.05
CA PHE A 51 63.92 12.65 16.37
C PHE A 51 65.01 12.52 17.47
N ASP A 52 65.19 13.59 18.25
CA ASP A 52 66.09 13.60 19.42
C ASP A 52 65.40 12.96 20.64
N PRO A 53 65.96 11.91 21.27
CA PRO A 53 65.25 11.12 22.29
C PRO A 53 65.37 11.66 23.73
N ALA A 54 65.83 12.89 23.96
CA ALA A 54 66.24 13.35 25.30
C ALA A 54 65.26 14.27 26.06
N THR A 55 64.04 14.52 25.56
CA THR A 55 63.06 15.37 26.27
C THR A 55 61.64 14.83 26.12
N ALA A 56 61.33 13.76 26.83
CA ALA A 56 59.94 13.37 27.10
C ALA A 56 59.87 12.67 28.46
N GLY A 57 59.45 13.40 29.49
CA GLY A 57 59.03 12.80 30.74
C GLY A 57 57.80 11.92 30.48
N PHE A 58 58.00 10.61 30.41
CA PHE A 58 56.91 9.66 30.38
C PHE A 58 56.28 9.57 31.77
N SER A 59 55.25 10.39 32.00
CA SER A 59 54.32 10.18 33.10
C SER A 59 53.51 8.92 32.79
N VAL A 60 53.64 7.88 33.62
CA VAL A 60 52.75 6.73 33.59
C VAL A 60 51.38 7.22 34.05
N ALA A 61 50.56 7.67 33.09
CA ALA A 61 49.15 7.90 33.34
C ALA A 61 48.53 6.55 33.65
N THR A 62 48.11 6.37 34.91
CA THR A 62 47.26 5.27 35.35
C THR A 62 46.11 5.09 34.35
N ARG A 63 46.00 3.90 33.77
CA ARG A 63 44.92 3.52 32.86
C ARG A 63 43.60 3.86 33.55
N PRO A 64 42.74 4.72 32.97
CA PRO A 64 41.43 4.96 33.56
C PRO A 64 40.70 3.61 33.60
N GLU A 65 40.22 3.25 34.78
CA GLU A 65 39.38 2.07 34.99
C GLU A 65 38.33 2.01 33.88
N SER A 66 38.20 0.84 33.26
CA SER A 66 37.20 0.60 32.23
C SER A 66 35.85 0.95 32.85
N ARG A 67 35.28 2.10 32.46
CA ARG A 67 33.93 2.49 32.85
C ARG A 67 33.01 1.39 32.35
N MET A 68 32.62 0.51 33.26
CA MET A 68 31.52 -0.42 33.09
C MET A 68 30.36 0.46 32.60
N HIS A 69 30.04 0.36 31.32
CA HIS A 69 28.96 1.14 30.74
C HIS A 69 27.70 0.74 31.49
N ASP A 70 26.96 1.72 31.99
CA ASP A 70 25.63 1.45 32.52
C ASP A 70 24.87 0.64 31.47
N PRO A 71 24.21 -0.47 31.85
CA PRO A 71 23.47 -1.28 30.90
C PRO A 71 22.46 -0.37 30.21
N ILE A 72 22.57 -0.25 28.89
CA ILE A 72 21.58 0.48 28.10
C ILE A 72 20.24 -0.15 28.42
N PRO A 73 19.28 0.60 28.99
CA PRO A 73 17.97 0.04 29.29
C PRO A 73 17.37 -0.45 27.98
N LEU A 74 17.17 -1.77 27.88
CA LEU A 74 16.49 -2.36 26.75
C LEU A 74 15.09 -1.78 26.70
N ALA A 75 14.70 -1.25 25.53
CA ALA A 75 13.31 -0.90 25.30
C ALA A 75 12.45 -2.16 25.60
N PRO A 76 11.27 -1.99 26.21
CA PRO A 76 10.39 -3.12 26.53
C PRO A 76 10.12 -3.94 25.26
N ASP A 77 10.19 -5.26 25.38
CA ASP A 77 9.95 -6.15 24.24
C ASP A 77 8.50 -5.94 23.79
N PRO A 78 8.24 -5.58 22.52
CA PRO A 78 6.88 -5.39 22.02
C PRO A 78 6.04 -6.68 22.09
N ARG A 79 6.67 -7.84 22.26
CA ARG A 79 6.00 -9.12 22.48
C ARG A 79 5.49 -9.27 23.91
N ASP A 80 5.99 -8.49 24.86
CA ASP A 80 5.50 -8.52 26.23
C ASP A 80 4.02 -8.14 26.27
N PRO A 81 3.14 -8.93 26.91
CA PRO A 81 1.72 -8.61 26.97
C PRO A 81 1.42 -7.22 27.57
N GLY A 82 2.31 -6.71 28.42
CA GLY A 82 2.21 -5.39 29.04
C GLY A 82 2.56 -4.21 28.12
N SER A 83 3.28 -4.44 27.02
CA SER A 83 3.67 -3.41 26.05
C SER A 83 2.69 -3.29 24.88
N ARG A 84 1.76 -4.24 24.74
CA ARG A 84 0.75 -4.25 23.67
C ARG A 84 -0.33 -3.19 23.90
N PRO A 85 -0.77 -2.49 22.85
CA PRO A 85 -1.86 -1.54 22.95
C PRO A 85 -3.16 -2.25 23.34
N ARG A 86 -3.96 -1.62 24.21
CA ARG A 86 -5.28 -2.12 24.61
C ARG A 86 -6.30 -1.75 23.55
N LEU A 87 -6.37 -2.56 22.49
CA LEU A 87 -7.37 -2.42 21.43
C LEU A 87 -8.42 -3.53 21.57
N PRO A 88 -9.70 -3.25 21.25
CA PRO A 88 -10.70 -4.30 21.08
C PRO A 88 -10.22 -5.33 20.06
N GLY A 89 -10.43 -6.61 20.34
CA GLY A 89 -9.99 -7.71 19.49
C GLY A 89 -8.62 -8.26 19.90
N GLY A 90 -7.75 -8.51 18.92
CA GLY A 90 -6.44 -9.13 19.13
C GLY A 90 -5.28 -8.24 18.69
N VAL A 91 -4.13 -8.40 19.34
CA VAL A 91 -2.87 -7.78 18.93
C VAL A 91 -1.88 -8.88 18.58
N VAL A 92 -1.41 -8.87 17.34
CA VAL A 92 -0.41 -9.80 16.81
C VAL A 92 0.91 -9.06 16.67
N VAL A 93 1.96 -9.59 17.29
CA VAL A 93 3.33 -9.06 17.22
C VAL A 93 4.22 -10.14 16.60
N ARG A 94 5.12 -9.73 15.71
CA ARG A 94 6.07 -10.59 14.99
C ARG A 94 7.44 -9.94 14.95
N ASP A 95 8.46 -10.74 14.63
CA ASP A 95 9.85 -10.31 14.66
C ASP A 95 10.25 -9.55 13.39
N SER A 96 9.45 -9.67 12.31
CA SER A 96 9.68 -8.97 11.04
C SER A 96 8.39 -8.43 10.41
N PRO A 97 8.48 -7.37 9.56
CA PRO A 97 7.34 -6.88 8.79
C PRO A 97 6.73 -7.95 7.88
N ASP A 98 7.55 -8.81 7.28
CA ASP A 98 7.09 -9.87 6.39
C ASP A 98 6.23 -10.90 7.14
N GLU A 99 6.62 -11.27 8.36
CA GLU A 99 5.81 -12.15 9.22
C GLU A 99 4.49 -11.51 9.66
N VAL A 100 4.45 -10.18 9.88
CA VAL A 100 3.19 -9.46 10.15
C VAL A 100 2.29 -9.53 8.93
N ILE A 101 2.83 -9.25 7.74
CA ILE A 101 2.10 -9.30 6.49
C ILE A 101 1.59 -10.73 6.25
N ASP A 102 2.39 -11.76 6.51
CA ASP A 102 1.99 -13.16 6.35
C ASP A 102 0.85 -13.55 7.29
N ALA A 103 0.98 -13.22 8.58
CA ALA A 103 -0.07 -13.51 9.54
C ALA A 103 -1.38 -12.79 9.19
N MET A 104 -1.29 -11.53 8.74
CA MET A 104 -2.44 -10.73 8.34
C MET A 104 -3.08 -11.23 7.04
N LEU A 105 -2.29 -11.58 6.02
CA LEU A 105 -2.81 -12.09 4.75
C LEU A 105 -3.48 -13.45 4.92
N ALA A 106 -2.96 -14.32 5.79
CA ALA A 106 -3.61 -15.58 6.12
C ALA A 106 -5.00 -15.35 6.77
N ASP A 107 -5.08 -14.48 7.77
CA ASP A 107 -6.36 -14.09 8.40
C ASP A 107 -7.32 -13.46 7.40
N PHE A 108 -6.80 -12.55 6.57
CA PHE A 108 -7.55 -11.86 5.53
C PHE A 108 -8.16 -12.83 4.50
N TYR A 109 -7.38 -13.78 4.00
CA TYR A 109 -7.85 -14.80 3.05
C TYR A 109 -8.92 -15.72 3.66
N LEU A 110 -8.71 -16.17 4.90
CA LEU A 110 -9.67 -17.02 5.60
C LEU A 110 -10.99 -16.30 5.85
N HIS A 111 -10.93 -15.02 6.24
CA HIS A 111 -12.10 -14.19 6.47
C HIS A 111 -12.86 -13.91 5.18
N ALA A 112 -12.16 -13.51 4.11
CA ALA A 112 -12.77 -13.29 2.80
C ALA A 112 -13.50 -14.55 2.29
N SER A 113 -12.82 -15.70 2.36
CA SER A 113 -13.39 -16.99 1.96
C SER A 113 -14.62 -17.36 2.78
N SER A 114 -14.61 -17.06 4.08
CA SER A 114 -15.73 -17.32 4.98
C SER A 114 -16.93 -16.41 4.68
N CYS A 115 -16.70 -15.12 4.44
CA CYS A 115 -17.75 -14.18 4.04
C CYS A 115 -18.39 -14.58 2.71
N VAL A 116 -17.60 -14.90 1.68
CA VAL A 116 -18.15 -15.32 0.38
C VAL A 116 -18.96 -16.61 0.51
N ARG A 117 -18.50 -17.59 1.30
CA ARG A 117 -19.26 -18.83 1.55
C ARG A 117 -20.57 -18.61 2.31
N THR A 118 -20.61 -17.62 3.19
CA THR A 118 -21.76 -17.39 4.09
C THR A 118 -22.77 -16.41 3.49
N PHE A 119 -22.28 -15.34 2.85
CA PHE A 119 -23.09 -14.21 2.38
C PHE A 119 -23.13 -14.09 0.85
N GLY A 120 -22.26 -14.80 0.13
CA GLY A 120 -22.15 -14.76 -1.33
C GLY A 120 -21.25 -13.65 -1.88
N ASP A 121 -20.85 -12.70 -1.04
CA ASP A 121 -19.96 -11.59 -1.36
C ASP A 121 -19.08 -11.17 -0.18
N PHE A 122 -18.03 -10.41 -0.47
CA PHE A 122 -17.10 -9.87 0.52
C PHE A 122 -16.91 -8.37 0.30
N GLN A 123 -17.22 -7.57 1.32
CA GLN A 123 -17.12 -6.11 1.30
C GLN A 123 -15.79 -5.65 1.90
N LEU A 124 -14.86 -5.26 1.04
CA LEU A 124 -13.48 -4.93 1.38
C LEU A 124 -13.24 -3.43 1.23
N ALA A 125 -12.79 -2.77 2.29
CA ALA A 125 -12.32 -1.39 2.22
C ALA A 125 -10.80 -1.31 2.41
N ILE A 126 -10.09 -0.65 1.49
CA ILE A 126 -8.62 -0.55 1.48
C ILE A 126 -8.17 0.91 1.40
N SER A 127 -7.14 1.23 2.18
CA SER A 127 -6.32 2.43 2.01
C SER A 127 -4.94 2.04 1.45
N ALA A 128 -4.64 2.47 0.22
CA ALA A 128 -3.35 2.22 -0.42
C ALA A 128 -2.30 3.30 -0.06
N THR A 129 -1.96 3.40 1.23
CA THR A 129 -0.79 4.20 1.63
C THR A 129 0.52 3.49 1.26
N PRO A 130 1.64 4.22 1.16
CA PRO A 130 2.97 3.61 1.04
C PRO A 130 3.28 2.58 2.15
N ALA A 131 2.74 2.79 3.36
CA ALA A 131 2.92 1.87 4.49
C ALA A 131 2.20 0.52 4.31
N GLY A 132 1.17 0.45 3.45
CA GLY A 132 0.41 -0.77 3.17
C GLY A 132 0.67 -1.39 1.80
N GLU A 133 1.45 -0.74 0.95
CA GLU A 133 1.62 -1.16 -0.44
C GLU A 133 2.28 -2.54 -0.56
N GLN A 134 3.22 -2.87 0.33
CA GLN A 134 3.89 -4.18 0.33
C GLN A 134 2.88 -5.33 0.48
N MET A 135 1.86 -5.15 1.33
CA MET A 135 0.80 -6.14 1.48
C MET A 135 -0.03 -6.28 0.19
N LEU A 136 -0.45 -5.17 -0.41
CA LEU A 136 -1.27 -5.19 -1.62
C LEU A 136 -0.55 -5.92 -2.76
N ARG A 137 0.75 -5.67 -2.92
CA ARG A 137 1.57 -6.37 -3.91
C ARG A 137 1.67 -7.87 -3.58
N ARG A 138 1.92 -8.24 -2.32
CA ARG A 138 2.08 -9.64 -1.91
C ARG A 138 0.80 -10.45 -2.10
N LEU A 139 -0.35 -9.84 -1.92
CA LEU A 139 -1.64 -10.45 -2.23
C LEU A 139 -1.77 -10.89 -3.71
N MET A 140 -1.04 -10.25 -4.64
CA MET A 140 -1.09 -10.55 -6.07
C MET A 140 -0.07 -11.59 -6.53
N TYR A 141 1.15 -11.60 -5.97
CA TYR A 141 2.20 -12.50 -6.44
C TYR A 141 2.40 -13.75 -5.59
N ASP A 142 1.89 -13.80 -4.36
CA ASP A 142 2.03 -14.97 -3.48
C ASP A 142 1.03 -16.07 -3.90
N LEU A 143 1.56 -17.25 -4.19
CA LEU A 143 0.78 -18.39 -4.65
C LEU A 143 -0.26 -18.86 -3.64
N SER A 144 -0.05 -18.58 -2.35
CA SER A 144 -0.95 -18.94 -1.26
C SER A 144 -2.29 -18.20 -1.35
N TYR A 145 -2.34 -17.05 -2.01
CA TYR A 145 -3.52 -16.19 -2.11
C TYR A 145 -4.04 -16.05 -3.54
N ARG A 146 -3.52 -16.84 -4.50
CA ARG A 146 -3.96 -16.78 -5.90
C ARG A 146 -5.46 -17.07 -6.08
N ASP A 147 -6.02 -17.89 -5.19
CA ASP A 147 -7.42 -18.32 -5.21
C ASP A 147 -8.31 -17.38 -4.35
N PHE A 148 -7.83 -16.16 -4.07
CA PHE A 148 -8.62 -15.15 -3.38
C PHE A 148 -9.91 -14.84 -4.18
N PRO A 149 -11.08 -14.74 -3.54
CA PRO A 149 -12.36 -14.70 -4.23
C PRO A 149 -12.70 -13.31 -4.81
N TRP A 150 -11.86 -12.77 -5.69
CA TRP A 150 -12.01 -11.43 -6.27
C TRP A 150 -13.30 -11.25 -7.07
N ALA A 151 -13.74 -12.27 -7.83
CA ALA A 151 -15.03 -12.24 -8.54
C ALA A 151 -16.26 -11.99 -7.64
N ARG A 152 -16.11 -12.21 -6.33
CA ARG A 152 -17.15 -12.01 -5.30
C ARG A 152 -16.77 -10.91 -4.31
N THR A 153 -15.70 -10.16 -4.58
CA THR A 153 -15.20 -9.11 -3.70
C THR A 153 -15.58 -7.75 -4.24
N ARG A 154 -16.26 -6.96 -3.42
CA ARG A 154 -16.50 -5.54 -3.69
C ARG A 154 -15.47 -4.70 -2.95
N LEU A 155 -14.73 -3.90 -3.71
CA LEU A 155 -13.58 -3.15 -3.24
C LEU A 155 -13.89 -1.66 -3.15
N TRP A 156 -13.75 -1.11 -1.96
CA TRP A 156 -13.97 0.29 -1.62
C TRP A 156 -12.65 0.96 -1.28
N VAL A 157 -12.43 2.16 -1.82
CA VAL A 157 -11.30 3.01 -1.42
C VAL A 157 -11.67 3.77 -0.15
N VAL A 158 -10.85 3.65 0.89
CA VAL A 158 -11.11 4.29 2.20
C VAL A 158 -10.88 5.79 2.15
N ASP A 159 -9.83 6.20 1.43
CA ASP A 159 -9.43 7.59 1.30
C ASP A 159 -8.64 7.78 -0.01
N ASP A 160 -8.71 8.99 -0.55
CA ASP A 160 -8.05 9.37 -1.79
C ASP A 160 -7.82 10.88 -1.82
N LEU A 161 -6.97 11.32 -2.75
CA LEU A 161 -6.78 12.74 -3.01
C LEU A 161 -7.87 13.24 -3.98
N PHE A 162 -8.45 14.41 -3.66
CA PHE A 162 -9.41 15.10 -4.54
C PHE A 162 -8.66 15.92 -5.61
N VAL A 163 -8.05 15.19 -6.54
CA VAL A 163 -7.24 15.71 -7.66
C VAL A 163 -7.72 15.09 -8.97
N ALA A 164 -7.14 15.47 -10.11
CA ALA A 164 -7.52 14.93 -11.42
C ALA A 164 -7.44 13.39 -11.48
N ARG A 165 -8.28 12.77 -12.31
CA ARG A 165 -8.44 11.31 -12.39
C ARG A 165 -7.11 10.59 -12.59
N GLU A 166 -6.23 11.16 -13.40
CA GLU A 166 -4.95 10.60 -13.84
C GLU A 166 -3.79 10.88 -12.87
N ASP A 167 -3.98 11.65 -11.79
CA ASP A 167 -2.90 11.99 -10.87
C ASP A 167 -2.32 10.73 -10.20
N GLU A 168 -0.99 10.59 -10.25
CA GLU A 168 -0.23 9.44 -9.74
C GLU A 168 -0.34 9.27 -8.23
N ARG A 169 -0.63 10.34 -7.51
CA ARG A 169 -0.76 10.32 -6.04
C ARG A 169 -2.09 9.74 -5.58
N ARG A 170 -3.02 9.47 -6.50
CA ARG A 170 -4.32 8.90 -6.16
C ARG A 170 -4.18 7.45 -5.71
N ARG A 171 -4.77 7.16 -4.56
CA ARG A 171 -4.83 5.82 -3.97
C ARG A 171 -5.70 4.91 -4.80
N SER A 172 -6.79 5.43 -5.35
CA SER A 172 -7.63 4.69 -6.30
C SER A 172 -6.84 4.22 -7.52
N ARG A 173 -5.86 5.00 -7.98
CA ARG A 173 -5.00 4.62 -9.11
C ARG A 173 -4.05 3.49 -8.72
N THR A 174 -3.36 3.59 -7.58
CA THR A 174 -2.50 2.51 -7.06
C THR A 174 -3.28 1.19 -6.91
N ILE A 175 -4.51 1.25 -6.38
CA ILE A 175 -5.38 0.08 -6.21
C ILE A 175 -5.81 -0.50 -7.57
N LEU A 176 -6.18 0.37 -8.52
CA LEU A 176 -6.54 -0.04 -9.87
C LEU A 176 -5.38 -0.79 -10.55
N GLU A 177 -4.18 -0.24 -10.49
CA GLU A 177 -2.99 -0.80 -11.14
C GLU A 177 -2.51 -2.09 -10.45
N THR A 178 -2.53 -2.12 -9.12
CA THR A 178 -1.99 -3.23 -8.34
C THR A 178 -2.97 -4.40 -8.21
N ILE A 179 -4.23 -4.13 -7.88
CA ILE A 179 -5.21 -5.17 -7.55
C ILE A 179 -6.17 -5.39 -8.72
N VAL A 180 -6.89 -4.36 -9.14
CA VAL A 180 -8.02 -4.52 -10.08
C VAL A 180 -7.52 -5.00 -11.44
N SER A 181 -6.40 -4.47 -11.92
CA SER A 181 -5.84 -4.85 -13.22
C SER A 181 -5.19 -6.24 -13.21
N GLN A 182 -4.88 -6.79 -12.04
CA GLN A 182 -4.17 -8.07 -11.87
C GLN A 182 -5.08 -9.20 -11.38
N SER A 183 -6.36 -8.92 -11.10
CA SER A 183 -7.34 -9.87 -10.57
C SER A 183 -8.52 -10.05 -11.52
N ASP A 184 -9.39 -11.01 -11.21
CA ASP A 184 -10.70 -11.20 -11.85
C ASP A 184 -11.81 -10.38 -11.18
N LEU A 185 -11.46 -9.32 -10.43
CA LEU A 185 -12.42 -8.39 -9.84
C LEU A 185 -13.21 -7.66 -10.95
N PRO A 186 -14.55 -7.80 -11.00
CA PRO A 186 -15.37 -7.09 -11.98
C PRO A 186 -15.25 -5.57 -11.79
N PRO A 187 -15.07 -4.77 -12.86
CA PRO A 187 -14.94 -3.32 -12.72
C PRO A 187 -16.10 -2.65 -11.99
N SER A 188 -17.32 -3.20 -12.10
CA SER A 188 -18.50 -2.71 -11.38
C SER A 188 -18.48 -2.95 -9.87
N GLN A 189 -17.55 -3.77 -9.39
CA GLN A 189 -17.32 -4.04 -7.97
C GLN A 189 -16.16 -3.21 -7.40
N PHE A 190 -15.45 -2.44 -8.23
CA PHE A 190 -14.47 -1.47 -7.77
C PHE A 190 -15.11 -0.10 -7.60
N HIS A 191 -15.02 0.44 -6.39
CA HIS A 191 -15.57 1.74 -6.02
C HIS A 191 -14.44 2.70 -5.65
N PRO A 192 -13.82 3.38 -6.64
CA PRO A 192 -12.88 4.45 -6.37
C PRO A 192 -13.59 5.68 -5.80
N MET A 193 -12.88 6.50 -5.04
CA MET A 193 -13.40 7.83 -4.68
C MET A 193 -13.49 8.73 -5.91
N PRO A 194 -14.48 9.65 -5.99
CA PRO A 194 -14.56 10.56 -7.12
C PRO A 194 -13.35 11.49 -7.20
N ALA A 195 -12.86 11.71 -8.41
CA ALA A 195 -11.77 12.63 -8.71
C ALA A 195 -12.30 14.07 -8.87
N ALA A 196 -11.38 15.03 -8.85
CA ALA A 196 -11.71 16.42 -9.15
C ALA A 196 -12.29 16.55 -10.57
N GLY A 197 -13.35 17.34 -10.71
CA GLY A 197 -14.07 17.56 -11.97
C GLY A 197 -15.23 16.60 -12.23
N GLU A 198 -15.40 15.53 -11.45
CA GLU A 198 -16.59 14.66 -11.52
C GLU A 198 -17.79 15.22 -10.73
N HIS A 199 -17.51 16.06 -9.73
CA HIS A 199 -18.50 16.75 -8.92
C HIS A 199 -18.08 18.21 -8.71
N GLU A 200 -19.06 19.07 -8.42
CA GLU A 200 -18.85 20.52 -8.22
C GLU A 200 -17.93 20.81 -7.04
N SER A 201 -18.04 20.02 -5.96
CA SER A 201 -17.22 20.18 -4.77
C SER A 201 -16.77 18.84 -4.18
N VAL A 202 -15.76 18.90 -3.31
CA VAL A 202 -15.30 17.74 -2.51
C VAL A 202 -16.41 17.20 -1.60
N VAL A 203 -17.31 18.08 -1.12
CA VAL A 203 -18.42 17.70 -0.26
C VAL A 203 -19.47 16.92 -1.06
N ASP A 204 -19.77 17.35 -2.28
CA ASP A 204 -20.69 16.63 -3.16
C ASP A 204 -20.13 15.28 -3.58
N ALA A 205 -18.82 15.21 -3.88
CA ALA A 205 -18.12 13.95 -4.14
C ALA A 205 -18.21 12.99 -2.95
N ALA A 206 -17.96 13.48 -1.73
CA ALA A 206 -18.06 12.68 -0.51
C ALA A 206 -19.49 12.20 -0.26
N ASN A 207 -20.49 13.07 -0.47
CA ASN A 207 -21.90 12.72 -0.33
C ASN A 207 -22.34 11.67 -1.35
N ALA A 208 -21.91 11.80 -2.61
CA ALA A 208 -22.19 10.82 -3.66
C ALA A 208 -21.59 9.46 -3.32
N TYR A 209 -20.31 9.42 -2.91
CA TYR A 209 -19.64 8.18 -2.50
C TYR A 209 -20.32 7.52 -1.30
N ALA A 210 -20.66 8.32 -0.28
CA ALA A 210 -21.41 7.83 0.88
C ALA A 210 -22.82 7.34 0.51
N GLY A 211 -23.46 7.96 -0.48
CA GLY A 211 -24.74 7.53 -1.05
C GLY A 211 -24.62 6.13 -1.66
N THR A 212 -23.63 5.91 -2.53
CA THR A 212 -23.35 4.59 -3.13
C THR A 212 -23.06 3.53 -2.06
N LEU A 213 -22.29 3.87 -1.03
CA LEU A 213 -21.99 2.94 0.06
C LEU A 213 -23.25 2.51 0.81
N ARG A 214 -24.14 3.46 1.14
CA ARG A 214 -25.43 3.15 1.80
C ARG A 214 -26.36 2.35 0.91
N GLU A 215 -26.43 2.68 -0.37
CA GLU A 215 -27.25 1.93 -1.33
C GLU A 215 -26.78 0.48 -1.36
N VAL A 216 -25.50 0.25 -1.67
CA VAL A 216 -24.97 -1.11 -1.85
C VAL A 216 -25.05 -1.94 -0.57
N LEU A 217 -24.66 -1.38 0.58
CA LEU A 217 -24.70 -2.11 1.84
C LEU A 217 -26.14 -2.29 2.34
N GLY A 218 -27.04 -1.35 2.05
CA GLY A 218 -28.44 -1.39 2.48
C GLY A 218 -29.30 -2.45 1.79
N TRP A 219 -28.89 -2.96 0.63
CA TRP A 219 -29.54 -4.09 -0.04
C TRP A 219 -29.23 -5.45 0.59
N ARG A 220 -28.25 -5.52 1.49
CA ARG A 220 -27.91 -6.76 2.20
C ARG A 220 -28.93 -7.06 3.29
N GLU A 221 -29.02 -8.33 3.66
CA GLU A 221 -29.85 -8.74 4.80
C GLU A 221 -29.47 -7.96 6.07
N LYS A 222 -30.47 -7.65 6.90
CA LYS A 222 -30.23 -6.92 8.14
C LYS A 222 -29.19 -7.64 8.99
N GLY A 223 -28.13 -6.93 9.37
CA GLY A 223 -27.00 -7.51 10.07
C GLY A 223 -25.85 -7.94 9.16
N HIS A 224 -25.95 -7.79 7.84
CA HIS A 224 -24.87 -7.93 6.86
C HIS A 224 -24.59 -6.62 6.11
N ASP A 225 -25.30 -5.54 6.45
CA ASP A 225 -25.21 -4.17 5.91
C ASP A 225 -23.95 -3.41 6.39
N ARG A 226 -22.81 -4.10 6.42
CA ARG A 226 -21.53 -3.56 6.87
C ARG A 226 -20.40 -3.95 5.92
N LEU A 227 -19.29 -3.24 6.07
CA LEU A 227 -18.00 -3.69 5.54
C LEU A 227 -17.56 -4.95 6.30
N ASP A 228 -17.09 -5.95 5.57
CA ASP A 228 -16.63 -7.21 6.13
C ASP A 228 -15.19 -7.11 6.62
N TYR A 229 -14.37 -6.29 5.95
CA TYR A 229 -12.99 -6.01 6.34
C TYR A 229 -12.55 -4.61 5.93
N VAL A 230 -11.79 -3.94 6.80
CA VAL A 230 -11.21 -2.62 6.54
C VAL A 230 -9.72 -2.67 6.82
N TYR A 231 -8.91 -2.43 5.79
CA TYR A 231 -7.46 -2.38 5.89
C TYR A 231 -6.96 -0.93 5.98
N LEU A 232 -6.40 -0.57 7.15
CA LEU A 232 -5.89 0.75 7.48
C LEU A 232 -4.43 0.67 7.90
N PRO A 233 -3.47 0.85 6.98
CA PRO A 233 -2.07 0.92 7.35
C PRO A 233 -1.80 2.21 8.13
N MET A 234 -0.99 2.08 9.17
CA MET A 234 -0.54 3.20 9.98
C MET A 234 0.89 3.59 9.60
N SER A 235 1.12 4.88 9.37
CA SER A 235 2.48 5.38 9.20
C SER A 235 3.23 5.42 10.54
N ARG A 236 4.56 5.49 10.48
CA ARG A 236 5.40 5.68 11.68
C ARG A 236 5.01 6.92 12.50
N GLY A 237 4.44 7.94 11.86
CA GLY A 237 3.96 9.16 12.50
C GLY A 237 2.56 9.07 13.08
N GLY A 238 1.92 7.89 13.06
CA GLY A 238 0.58 7.67 13.58
C GLY A 238 -0.54 8.16 12.64
N SER A 239 -0.24 8.42 11.37
CA SER A 239 -1.27 8.77 10.37
C SER A 239 -1.92 7.51 9.81
N LEU A 240 -3.24 7.54 9.62
CA LEU A 240 -4.10 6.46 9.14
C LEU A 240 -5.04 7.01 8.06
N ALA A 241 -5.00 6.52 6.82
CA ALA A 241 -5.94 6.91 5.77
C ALA A 241 -6.15 8.46 5.64
N GLY A 242 -5.05 9.22 5.70
CA GLY A 242 -5.08 10.69 5.61
C GLY A 242 -5.43 11.40 6.93
N TRP A 243 -5.79 10.65 7.97
CA TRP A 243 -6.04 11.16 9.32
C TRP A 243 -4.77 11.14 10.14
N ARG A 244 -4.40 12.28 10.73
CA ARG A 244 -3.38 12.32 11.77
C ARG A 244 -4.02 12.75 13.09
N GLY A 245 -3.90 11.89 14.09
CA GLY A 245 -4.31 12.27 15.44
C GLY A 245 -3.31 13.26 16.03
N VAL A 246 -3.75 14.48 16.35
CA VAL A 246 -2.98 15.38 17.21
C VAL A 246 -3.34 15.02 18.66
N VAL A 247 -2.36 14.51 19.41
CA VAL A 247 -2.49 14.41 20.87
C VAL A 247 -2.30 15.82 21.41
N GLY A 248 -3.38 16.58 21.55
CA GLY A 248 -3.36 17.88 22.21
C GLY A 248 -2.92 17.73 23.67
N ASN A 249 -2.10 18.66 24.17
CA ASN A 249 -1.56 18.67 25.53
C ASN A 249 -2.62 18.97 26.62
N GLY A 250 -3.90 18.70 26.36
CA GLY A 250 -5.02 19.11 27.22
C GLY A 250 -6.35 18.42 26.90
N GLY A 251 -6.34 17.13 26.52
CA GLY A 251 -7.56 16.32 26.41
C GLY A 251 -8.47 16.60 25.20
N GLU A 252 -8.24 17.68 24.46
CA GLU A 252 -8.93 17.94 23.19
C GLU A 252 -8.20 17.26 22.03
N ARG A 253 -8.83 16.23 21.44
CA ARG A 253 -8.36 15.60 20.20
C ARG A 253 -8.73 16.50 19.03
N LEU A 254 -7.78 17.29 18.56
CA LEU A 254 -7.88 17.90 17.24
C LEU A 254 -7.48 16.85 16.20
N VAL A 255 -8.32 16.69 15.21
CA VAL A 255 -8.03 15.84 14.06
C VAL A 255 -7.67 16.74 12.90
N GLU A 256 -6.46 16.57 12.38
CA GLU A 256 -6.05 17.18 11.12
C GLU A 256 -6.08 16.12 10.01
N CYS A 257 -6.89 16.37 8.99
CA CYS A 257 -6.82 15.66 7.71
C CYS A 257 -5.70 16.31 6.90
N HIS A 258 -4.59 15.60 6.71
CA HIS A 258 -3.47 16.10 5.90
C HIS A 258 -3.51 15.43 4.53
N GLN A 259 -3.55 16.25 3.48
CA GLN A 259 -3.38 15.83 2.09
C GLN A 259 -1.90 15.96 1.73
N ASP A 260 -1.14 14.87 1.90
CA ASP A 260 0.24 14.77 1.39
C ASP A 260 0.23 14.17 -0.02
#